data_AF-A0AAD9JL77-F1
#
_entry.id   AF-A0AAD9JL77-F1
#
_cell.length_a   1.000
_cell.length_b   1.000
_cell.length_c   1.000
_cell.angle_alpha   90.00
_cell.angle_beta   90.00
_cell.angle_gamma   90.00
#
_symmetry.space_group_name_H-M   'P 1'
#
loop_
_entity.id
_entity.type
_entity.pdbx_description
1 polymer ?
#
loop_
_entity_poly.entity_id
_entity_poly.type
_entity_poly.pdbx_seq_one_letter_code
_entity_poly.pdbx_strand_id
1 'polypeptide(L)'
;MLGADIGSWRLLDVCNDLVVAACSSPNQPHYLVTGELPGNGEEAQIEWRKLEPVPVTLTDIRWSIFSISPPVTPPLSASTADGLDYECYLLESAECRQPDTKPPLAVYIHGGPHSVLPTEFIPYLAGLCRCGYSVLAVNYRGSTGFGQDGIESLLGKVGTQDVRDVQNAVEKVLDMDVVDKDRVVVIGGSHGGFLTAHLIGQFPDFYKAAVCRNPVIDLCSMFGTSDIPDWVFTEGGLTFTHAQIANPAIYEELWKRSPIRYVNQVICVLRLAVT
;
A
#
# COMPACT_ATOMS: atom_id res chain seq x y z
N MET A 1 -13.35 26.43 2.20
CA MET A 1 -12.98 25.41 3.21
C MET A 1 -13.43 24.05 2.66
N LEU A 2 -12.52 23.31 2.05
CA LEU A 2 -12.75 21.95 1.57
C LEU A 2 -12.63 21.00 2.77
N GLY A 3 -13.69 20.88 3.58
CA GLY A 3 -13.74 19.92 4.67
C GLY A 3 -14.08 18.54 4.13
N ALA A 4 -13.37 17.50 4.58
CA ALA A 4 -13.81 16.09 4.63
C ALA A 4 -14.41 15.38 3.38
N ASP A 5 -14.48 16.01 2.20
CA ASP A 5 -15.15 15.48 0.99
C ASP A 5 -14.17 14.95 -0.08
N ILE A 6 -12.87 14.83 0.23
CA ILE A 6 -11.83 14.56 -0.78
C ILE A 6 -11.73 13.05 -1.05
N GLY A 7 -12.56 12.54 -1.94
CA GLY A 7 -12.38 11.22 -2.53
C GLY A 7 -11.30 11.17 -3.62
N SER A 8 -11.12 10.01 -4.23
CA SER A 8 -10.33 9.84 -5.45
C SER A 8 -11.14 10.19 -6.70
N TRP A 9 -10.46 10.83 -7.65
CA TRP A 9 -10.94 11.10 -8.99
C TRP A 9 -10.08 10.36 -10.00
N ARG A 10 -10.71 9.66 -10.94
CA ARG A 10 -10.06 8.94 -12.03
C ARG A 10 -10.59 9.47 -13.34
N LEU A 11 -9.74 10.14 -14.11
CA LEU A 11 -10.04 10.49 -15.49
C LEU A 11 -10.22 9.19 -16.29
N LEU A 12 -11.35 9.07 -17.00
CA LEU A 12 -11.67 7.90 -17.81
C LEU A 12 -11.47 8.17 -19.30
N ASP A 13 -11.94 9.32 -19.77
CA ASP A 13 -11.87 9.67 -21.19
C ASP A 13 -11.97 11.19 -21.40
N VAL A 14 -11.45 11.65 -22.53
CA VAL A 14 -11.60 13.03 -23.04
C VAL A 14 -11.93 12.96 -24.52
N CYS A 15 -13.09 13.47 -24.92
CA CYS A 15 -13.54 13.50 -26.31
C CYS A 15 -13.96 14.92 -26.69
N ASN A 16 -13.18 15.54 -27.59
CA ASN A 16 -13.17 16.99 -27.78
C ASN A 16 -12.93 17.68 -26.43
N ASP A 17 -13.83 18.57 -26.02
CA ASP A 17 -13.76 19.24 -24.72
C ASP A 17 -14.57 18.49 -23.65
N LEU A 18 -15.21 17.36 -23.95
CA LEU A 18 -15.98 16.62 -22.95
C LEU A 18 -15.06 15.68 -22.15
N VAL A 19 -15.05 15.85 -20.82
CA VAL A 19 -14.33 14.99 -19.87
C VAL A 19 -15.31 14.02 -19.23
N VAL A 20 -14.89 12.77 -19.06
CA VAL A 20 -15.57 11.79 -18.21
C VAL A 20 -14.63 11.33 -17.11
N ALA A 21 -15.10 11.38 -15.86
CA ALA A 21 -14.34 10.93 -14.70
C ALA A 21 -15.19 10.04 -13.78
N ALA A 22 -14.53 9.13 -13.07
CA ALA A 22 -15.10 8.41 -11.95
C ALA A 22 -14.65 9.06 -10.64
N CYS A 23 -15.59 9.26 -9.72
CA CYS A 23 -15.35 9.78 -8.38
C CYS A 23 -15.73 8.72 -7.35
N SER A 24 -14.97 8.60 -6.27
CA SER A 24 -15.32 7.73 -5.14
C SER A 24 -14.54 8.14 -3.89
N SER A 25 -14.90 7.62 -2.73
CA SER A 25 -14.08 7.69 -1.53
C SER A 25 -14.04 6.30 -0.87
N PRO A 26 -13.18 6.04 0.13
CA PRO A 26 -13.14 4.73 0.79
C PRO A 26 -14.48 4.29 1.38
N ASN A 27 -15.38 5.23 1.67
CA ASN A 27 -16.75 4.97 2.16
C ASN A 27 -17.86 5.30 1.15
N GLN A 28 -17.56 5.61 -0.11
CA GLN A 28 -18.58 5.89 -1.13
C GLN A 28 -18.22 5.22 -2.46
N PRO A 29 -19.03 4.26 -2.94
CA PRO A 29 -18.81 3.60 -4.23
C PRO A 29 -18.65 4.58 -5.40
N HIS A 30 -17.95 4.11 -6.44
CA HIS A 30 -17.72 4.89 -7.64
C HIS A 30 -19.01 5.38 -8.28
N TYR A 31 -18.97 6.63 -8.75
CA TYR A 31 -19.99 7.21 -9.62
C TYR A 31 -19.35 8.04 -10.73
N LEU A 32 -20.06 8.18 -11.84
CA LEU A 32 -19.60 8.89 -13.02
C LEU A 32 -20.02 10.36 -13.02
N VAL A 33 -19.10 11.21 -13.42
CA VAL A 33 -19.32 12.63 -13.70
C VAL A 33 -18.79 12.99 -15.08
N THR A 34 -19.35 14.03 -15.66
CA THR A 34 -18.85 14.64 -16.89
C THR A 34 -18.78 16.15 -16.73
N GLY A 35 -17.87 16.78 -17.45
CA GLY A 35 -17.74 18.23 -17.51
C GLY A 35 -17.13 18.63 -18.85
N GLU A 36 -17.30 19.89 -19.25
CA GLU A 36 -16.64 20.43 -20.44
C GLU A 36 -15.36 21.15 -20.01
N LEU A 37 -14.24 20.87 -20.68
CA LEU A 37 -12.97 21.56 -20.51
C LEU A 37 -13.14 23.02 -20.95
N PRO A 38 -12.85 23.97 -20.07
CA PRO A 38 -12.82 25.38 -20.45
C PRO A 38 -11.51 25.69 -21.19
N GLY A 39 -11.26 26.98 -21.45
CA GLY A 39 -9.97 27.43 -21.95
C GLY A 39 -8.81 27.02 -21.03
N ASN A 40 -7.60 26.92 -21.61
CA ASN A 40 -6.39 26.54 -20.89
C ASN A 40 -6.16 27.42 -19.65
N GLY A 41 -5.97 26.79 -18.48
CA GLY A 41 -5.77 27.47 -17.19
C GLY A 41 -7.05 27.80 -16.45
N GLU A 42 -8.21 27.45 -17.01
CA GLU A 42 -9.53 27.66 -16.39
C GLU A 42 -10.14 26.36 -15.85
N GLU A 43 -9.39 25.24 -15.79
CA GLU A 43 -9.91 23.89 -15.49
C GLU A 43 -10.61 23.79 -14.12
N ALA A 44 -10.27 24.66 -13.17
CA ALA A 44 -10.98 24.76 -11.88
C ALA A 44 -12.45 25.21 -12.01
N GLN A 45 -12.85 25.74 -13.17
CA GLN A 45 -14.20 26.20 -13.48
C GLN A 45 -15.09 25.12 -14.12
N ILE A 46 -14.58 23.90 -14.33
CA ILE A 46 -15.38 22.80 -14.88
C ILE A 46 -16.64 22.58 -14.01
N GLU A 47 -17.81 22.71 -14.61
CA GLU A 47 -19.07 22.33 -13.98
C GLU A 47 -19.32 20.83 -14.13
N TRP A 48 -19.12 20.08 -13.04
CA TRP A 48 -19.30 18.64 -13.03
C TRP A 48 -20.77 18.23 -12.92
N ARG A 49 -21.26 17.50 -13.92
CA ARG A 49 -22.59 16.90 -13.96
C ARG A 49 -22.50 15.42 -13.69
N LYS A 50 -23.31 14.93 -12.75
CA LYS A 50 -23.43 13.50 -12.45
C LYS A 50 -24.13 12.79 -13.60
N LEU A 51 -23.55 11.71 -14.10
CA LEU A 51 -24.13 10.88 -15.16
C LEU A 51 -25.08 9.82 -14.62
N GLU A 52 -25.02 9.54 -13.31
CA GLU A 52 -25.84 8.55 -12.64
C GLU A 52 -26.21 9.01 -11.21
N PRO A 53 -27.22 8.38 -10.57
CA PRO A 53 -27.50 8.59 -9.16
C PRO A 53 -26.27 8.24 -8.32
N VAL A 54 -25.89 9.16 -7.42
CA VAL A 54 -24.73 8.94 -6.54
C VAL A 54 -25.05 7.82 -5.55
N PRO A 55 -24.20 6.78 -5.44
CA PRO A 55 -24.35 5.72 -4.46
C PRO A 55 -24.38 6.25 -3.02
N VAL A 56 -25.07 5.51 -2.16
CA VAL A 56 -25.17 5.83 -0.74
C VAL A 56 -23.78 5.78 -0.09
N THR A 57 -23.43 6.83 0.63
CA THR A 57 -22.23 6.86 1.48
C THR A 57 -22.42 5.90 2.66
N LEU A 58 -21.44 5.02 2.85
CA LEU A 58 -21.35 4.09 3.98
C LEU A 58 -21.01 4.87 5.26
N THR A 59 -22.02 5.41 5.92
CA THR A 59 -21.88 6.24 7.13
C THR A 59 -21.35 5.46 8.35
N ASP A 60 -21.32 4.13 8.28
CA ASP A 60 -20.69 3.22 9.24
C ASP A 60 -19.16 3.16 9.10
N ILE A 61 -18.59 3.65 7.98
CA ILE A 61 -17.15 3.73 7.75
C ILE A 61 -16.69 5.18 7.85
N ARG A 62 -15.78 5.45 8.80
CA ARG A 62 -14.98 6.69 8.82
C ARG A 62 -13.62 6.41 8.23
N TRP A 63 -13.00 7.41 7.65
CA TRP A 63 -11.65 7.25 7.15
C TRP A 63 -10.86 8.56 7.26
N SER A 64 -9.55 8.44 7.40
CA SER A 64 -8.63 9.56 7.54
C SER A 64 -7.31 9.26 6.84
N ILE A 65 -6.64 10.32 6.37
CA ILE A 65 -5.30 10.27 5.81
C ILE A 65 -4.33 10.81 6.86
N PHE A 66 -3.14 10.22 6.94
CA PHE A 66 -2.06 10.75 7.75
C PHE A 66 -0.71 10.44 7.12
N SER A 67 0.25 11.33 7.33
CA SER A 67 1.64 11.15 6.89
C SER A 67 2.51 10.69 8.05
N ILE A 68 3.54 9.91 7.74
CA ILE A 68 4.52 9.42 8.70
C ILE A 68 5.91 9.84 8.26
N SER A 69 6.61 10.52 9.17
CA SER A 69 8.04 10.74 9.03
C SER A 69 8.78 9.52 9.59
N PRO A 70 9.62 8.85 8.79
CA PRO A 70 10.38 7.70 9.27
C PRO A 70 11.33 8.15 10.40
N PRO A 71 11.53 7.31 11.43
CA PRO A 71 12.46 7.63 12.50
C PRO A 71 13.87 7.81 11.91
N VAL A 72 14.53 8.91 12.30
CA VAL A 72 15.91 9.24 11.89
C VAL A 72 16.83 8.16 12.44
N THR A 73 17.09 7.14 11.64
CA THR A 73 18.14 6.17 11.91
C THR A 73 19.45 6.81 11.41
N PRO A 74 20.60 6.68 12.09
CA PRO A 74 21.86 7.04 11.46
C PRO A 74 21.95 6.35 10.08
N PRO A 75 22.29 7.09 9.01
CA PRO A 75 22.07 6.65 7.65
C PRO A 75 22.71 5.28 7.43
N LEU A 76 21.89 4.31 7.00
CA LEU A 76 22.41 3.06 6.43
C LEU A 76 23.10 3.35 5.08
N SER A 77 22.83 4.51 4.48
CA SER A 77 23.52 5.03 3.30
C SER A 77 23.48 6.57 3.23
N ALA A 78 24.41 7.20 2.51
CA ALA A 78 24.48 8.65 2.32
C ALA A 78 23.34 9.28 1.46
N SER A 79 22.22 8.59 1.28
CA SER A 79 21.09 9.08 0.48
C SER A 79 20.19 10.01 1.29
N THR A 80 19.87 11.17 0.74
CA THR A 80 18.93 12.15 1.32
C THR A 80 17.48 11.65 1.37
N ALA A 81 17.19 10.49 0.77
CA ALA A 81 15.84 9.92 0.68
C ALA A 81 15.43 9.08 1.91
N ASP A 82 16.37 8.77 2.83
CA ASP A 82 16.10 7.96 4.03
C ASP A 82 15.15 8.64 5.03
N GLY A 83 14.79 9.92 4.81
CA GLY A 83 13.90 10.72 5.65
C GLY A 83 12.58 11.16 5.02
N LEU A 84 12.22 10.66 3.83
CA LEU A 84 10.98 11.09 3.16
C LEU A 84 9.73 10.68 3.92
N ASP A 85 8.77 11.59 4.03
CA ASP A 85 7.45 11.26 4.55
C ASP A 85 6.72 10.33 3.57
N TYR A 86 5.87 9.47 4.11
CA TYR A 86 4.99 8.60 3.33
C TYR A 86 3.58 8.61 3.91
N GLU A 87 2.59 8.26 3.09
CA GLU A 87 1.18 8.43 3.41
C GLU A 87 0.49 7.11 3.73
N CYS A 88 -0.41 7.16 4.69
CA CYS A 88 -1.31 6.07 5.02
C CYS A 88 -2.74 6.60 5.05
N TYR A 89 -3.71 5.71 4.90
CA TYR A 89 -5.08 6.01 5.28
C TYR A 89 -5.69 4.87 6.09
N LEU A 90 -6.49 5.25 7.09
CA LEU A 90 -7.15 4.33 8.00
C LEU A 90 -8.65 4.37 7.73
N LEU A 91 -9.27 3.21 7.52
CA LEU A 91 -10.72 3.03 7.61
C LEU A 91 -11.04 2.52 9.01
N GLU A 92 -11.83 3.26 9.75
CA GLU A 92 -12.25 2.90 11.10
C GLU A 92 -13.58 2.13 11.04
N SER A 93 -13.60 0.98 11.71
CA SER A 93 -14.83 0.22 11.90
C SER A 93 -15.86 1.02 12.70
N ALA A 94 -17.14 0.75 12.46
CA ALA A 94 -18.22 1.28 13.31
C ALA A 94 -18.06 0.86 14.79
N GLU A 95 -17.36 -0.25 15.05
CA GLU A 95 -17.04 -0.72 16.40
C GLU A 95 -16.18 0.27 17.21
N CYS A 96 -15.33 1.07 16.57
CA CYS A 96 -14.55 2.14 17.23
C CYS A 96 -15.43 3.18 17.96
N ARG A 97 -16.74 3.21 17.67
CA ARG A 97 -17.71 4.16 18.25
C ARG A 97 -18.28 3.65 19.57
N GLN A 98 -18.11 2.37 19.88
CA GLN A 98 -18.59 1.79 21.13
C GLN A 98 -17.56 2.05 22.23
N PRO A 99 -17.97 2.60 23.39
CA PRO A 99 -17.07 2.75 24.52
C PRO A 99 -16.41 1.41 24.88
N ASP A 100 -15.12 1.46 25.21
CA ASP A 100 -14.30 0.31 25.62
C ASP A 100 -14.15 -0.82 24.57
N THR A 101 -14.61 -0.61 23.33
CA THR A 101 -14.43 -1.55 22.23
C THR A 101 -13.30 -1.08 21.32
N LYS A 102 -12.31 -1.95 21.10
CA LYS A 102 -11.24 -1.74 20.13
C LYS A 102 -11.31 -2.82 19.05
N PRO A 103 -11.61 -2.49 17.79
CA PRO A 103 -11.68 -3.50 16.73
C PRO A 103 -10.30 -4.06 16.39
N PRO A 104 -10.24 -5.29 15.83
CA PRO A 104 -9.01 -5.80 15.24
C PRO A 104 -8.51 -4.91 14.10
N LEU A 105 -7.21 -4.88 13.87
CA LEU A 105 -6.58 -4.13 12.77
C LEU A 105 -6.21 -5.07 11.63
N ALA A 106 -6.66 -4.76 10.41
CA ALA A 106 -6.19 -5.38 9.18
C ALA A 106 -5.27 -4.41 8.43
N VAL A 107 -4.00 -4.79 8.28
CA VAL A 107 -3.00 -4.03 7.53
C VAL A 107 -3.02 -4.52 6.09
N TYR A 108 -3.40 -3.64 5.16
CA TYR A 108 -3.50 -3.96 3.75
C TYR A 108 -2.39 -3.29 2.95
N ILE A 109 -1.63 -4.11 2.23
CA ILE A 109 -0.41 -3.70 1.52
C ILE A 109 -0.58 -3.94 0.03
N HIS A 110 -0.37 -2.90 -0.79
CA HIS A 110 -0.46 -3.02 -2.24
C HIS A 110 0.71 -3.80 -2.86
N GLY A 111 0.49 -4.30 -4.07
CA GLY A 111 1.54 -4.87 -4.92
C GLY A 111 2.36 -3.80 -5.62
N GLY A 112 3.33 -4.22 -6.45
CA GLY A 112 4.24 -3.31 -7.13
C GLY A 112 5.68 -3.85 -7.12
N PRO A 113 6.66 -3.12 -6.56
CA PRO A 113 6.52 -2.20 -5.43
C PRO A 113 5.98 -0.81 -5.74
N HIS A 114 6.16 -0.35 -6.98
CA HIS A 114 5.74 0.98 -7.42
C HIS A 114 4.26 1.01 -7.84
N SER A 115 3.38 1.18 -6.86
CA SER A 115 1.94 1.38 -7.04
C SER A 115 1.40 2.27 -5.92
N VAL A 116 0.08 2.41 -5.81
CA VAL A 116 -0.56 3.22 -4.76
C VAL A 116 -1.90 2.61 -4.39
N LEU A 117 -2.26 2.70 -3.11
CA LEU A 117 -3.63 2.62 -2.63
C LEU A 117 -4.18 4.05 -2.66
N PRO A 118 -5.02 4.42 -3.65
CA PRO A 118 -5.69 5.70 -3.62
C PRO A 118 -6.81 5.70 -2.58
N THR A 119 -7.28 6.88 -2.21
CA THR A 119 -8.48 7.08 -1.38
C THR A 119 -9.76 6.89 -2.20
N GLU A 120 -9.84 5.76 -2.90
CA GLU A 120 -10.98 5.35 -3.73
C GLU A 120 -11.78 4.24 -3.04
N PHE A 121 -12.98 3.96 -3.55
CA PHE A 121 -13.77 2.85 -3.02
C PHE A 121 -13.22 1.50 -3.46
N ILE A 122 -12.49 0.84 -2.56
CA ILE A 122 -12.01 -0.53 -2.77
C ILE A 122 -12.96 -1.49 -2.03
N PRO A 123 -13.78 -2.30 -2.74
CA PRO A 123 -14.81 -3.13 -2.12
C PRO A 123 -14.27 -4.08 -1.04
N TYR A 124 -13.04 -4.59 -1.21
CA TYR A 124 -12.42 -5.49 -0.24
C TYR A 124 -12.02 -4.77 1.06
N LEU A 125 -11.56 -3.52 1.00
CA LEU A 125 -11.23 -2.74 2.20
C LEU A 125 -12.50 -2.34 2.95
N ALA A 126 -13.51 -1.85 2.22
CA ALA A 126 -14.81 -1.55 2.82
C ALA A 126 -15.48 -2.82 3.39
N GLY A 127 -15.35 -3.96 2.71
CA GLY A 127 -15.84 -5.25 3.18
C GLY A 127 -15.17 -5.72 4.46
N LEU A 128 -13.83 -5.66 4.55
CA LEU A 128 -13.09 -5.93 5.78
C LEU A 128 -13.55 -5.00 6.91
N CYS A 129 -13.74 -3.72 6.59
CA CYS A 129 -14.21 -2.73 7.55
C CYS A 129 -15.58 -3.07 8.15
N ARG A 130 -16.52 -3.46 7.29
CA ARG A 130 -17.87 -3.89 7.68
C ARG A 130 -17.91 -5.28 8.34
N CYS A 131 -16.85 -6.06 8.22
CA CYS A 131 -16.65 -7.30 8.99
C CYS A 131 -16.08 -7.05 10.39
N GLY A 132 -15.96 -5.79 10.83
CA GLY A 132 -15.52 -5.42 12.18
C GLY A 132 -14.03 -5.09 12.30
N TYR A 133 -13.26 -5.10 11.21
CA TYR A 133 -11.85 -4.67 11.25
C TYR A 133 -11.74 -3.17 11.06
N SER A 134 -10.82 -2.50 11.75
CA SER A 134 -10.26 -1.27 11.18
C SER A 134 -9.20 -1.67 10.15
N VAL A 135 -9.08 -0.91 9.06
CA VAL A 135 -8.21 -1.26 7.92
C VAL A 135 -7.20 -0.16 7.68
N LEU A 136 -5.92 -0.47 7.85
CA LEU A 136 -4.81 0.42 7.55
C LEU A 136 -4.28 0.11 6.14
N ALA A 137 -4.38 1.08 5.25
CA ALA A 137 -3.74 1.07 3.94
C ALA A 137 -2.44 1.89 4.00
N VAL A 138 -1.32 1.26 3.60
CA VAL A 138 0.02 1.88 3.68
C VAL A 138 0.55 2.12 2.27
N ASN A 139 0.84 3.38 1.94
CA ASN A 139 1.64 3.75 0.77
C ASN A 139 3.08 3.99 1.25
N TYR A 140 3.85 2.91 1.40
CA TYR A 140 5.24 2.94 1.86
C TYR A 140 6.14 3.75 0.90
N ARG A 141 7.33 4.17 1.33
CA ARG A 141 8.25 4.86 0.40
C ARG A 141 8.62 3.94 -0.76
N GLY A 142 8.41 4.42 -1.97
CA GLY A 142 8.41 3.63 -3.20
C GLY A 142 7.05 3.56 -3.87
N SER A 143 5.97 3.95 -3.19
CA SER A 143 4.65 4.10 -3.80
C SER A 143 4.60 5.26 -4.80
N THR A 144 3.80 5.11 -5.85
CA THR A 144 3.55 6.16 -6.85
C THR A 144 2.66 7.27 -6.28
N GLY A 145 2.78 8.49 -6.83
CA GLY A 145 1.97 9.65 -6.41
C GLY A 145 2.67 10.58 -5.40
N PHE A 146 3.84 10.18 -4.88
CA PHE A 146 4.59 10.94 -3.86
C PHE A 146 5.92 11.52 -4.37
N GLY A 147 6.07 11.63 -5.69
CA GLY A 147 7.27 12.17 -6.34
C GLY A 147 8.35 11.13 -6.65
N GLN A 148 9.27 11.50 -7.54
CA GLN A 148 10.31 10.61 -8.05
C GLN A 148 11.30 10.19 -6.96
N ASP A 149 11.66 11.08 -6.05
CA ASP A 149 12.55 10.78 -4.92
C ASP A 149 12.01 9.64 -4.06
N GLY A 150 10.68 9.57 -3.89
CA GLY A 150 10.02 8.48 -3.17
C GLY A 150 10.21 7.12 -3.86
N ILE A 151 10.05 7.07 -5.19
CA ILE A 151 10.29 5.89 -6.02
C ILE A 151 11.74 5.43 -5.90
N GLU A 152 12.68 6.34 -6.16
CA GLU A 152 14.12 6.04 -6.18
C GLU A 152 14.66 5.66 -4.79
N SER A 153 14.01 6.11 -3.72
CA SER A 153 14.40 5.77 -2.35
C SER A 153 14.36 4.27 -2.06
N LEU A 154 13.48 3.52 -2.73
CA LEU A 154 13.23 2.11 -2.46
C LEU A 154 14.19 1.17 -3.21
N LEU A 155 14.74 1.62 -4.34
CA LEU A 155 15.60 0.78 -5.19
C LEU A 155 16.78 0.21 -4.39
N GLY A 156 16.91 -1.11 -4.40
CA GLY A 156 17.93 -1.83 -3.64
C GLY A 156 17.66 -2.02 -2.15
N LYS A 157 16.56 -1.47 -1.62
CA LYS A 157 16.17 -1.50 -0.21
C LYS A 157 14.88 -2.28 0.08
N VAL A 158 14.31 -2.95 -0.92
CA VAL A 158 13.15 -3.82 -0.72
C VAL A 158 13.43 -4.91 0.33
N GLY A 159 12.43 -5.19 1.16
CA GLY A 159 12.54 -6.13 2.27
C GLY A 159 13.18 -5.53 3.53
N THR A 160 13.50 -4.24 3.50
CA THR A 160 14.07 -3.50 4.64
C THR A 160 13.38 -2.14 4.85
N GLN A 161 13.43 -1.23 3.87
CA GLN A 161 12.84 0.11 4.00
C GLN A 161 11.31 0.03 4.03
N ASP A 162 10.73 -0.56 2.98
CA ASP A 162 9.29 -0.79 2.83
C ASP A 162 8.70 -1.63 3.96
N VAL A 163 9.42 -2.65 4.44
CA VAL A 163 9.02 -3.44 5.62
C VAL A 163 8.95 -2.58 6.87
N ARG A 164 9.95 -1.73 7.12
CA ARG A 164 9.96 -0.81 8.27
C ARG A 164 8.89 0.26 8.16
N ASP A 165 8.65 0.79 6.96
CA ASP A 165 7.59 1.78 6.74
C ASP A 165 6.21 1.19 7.07
N VAL A 166 5.93 -0.04 6.66
CA VAL A 166 4.69 -0.72 7.06
C VAL A 166 4.64 -0.93 8.58
N GLN A 167 5.70 -1.47 9.19
CA GLN A 167 5.71 -1.71 10.64
C GLN A 167 5.49 -0.42 11.44
N ASN A 168 6.19 0.66 11.08
CA ASN A 168 6.05 1.98 11.71
C ASN A 168 4.63 2.54 11.54
N ALA A 169 4.00 2.32 10.39
CA ALA A 169 2.61 2.71 10.17
C ALA A 169 1.64 1.97 11.08
N VAL A 170 1.87 0.67 11.30
CA VAL A 170 1.06 -0.11 12.22
C VAL A 170 1.23 0.40 13.64
N GLU A 171 2.47 0.55 14.12
CA GLU A 171 2.76 1.07 15.46
C GLU A 171 2.15 2.45 15.68
N LYS A 172 2.21 3.33 14.67
CA LYS A 172 1.58 4.65 14.72
C LYS A 172 0.06 4.58 14.92
N VAL A 173 -0.63 3.63 14.30
CA VAL A 173 -2.07 3.42 14.48
C VAL A 173 -2.37 2.80 15.85
N LEU A 174 -1.53 1.89 16.34
CA LEU A 174 -1.67 1.35 17.69
C LEU A 174 -1.55 2.44 18.76
N ASP A 175 -0.64 3.40 18.56
CA ASP A 175 -0.46 4.55 19.46
C ASP A 175 -1.64 5.52 19.49
N MET A 176 -2.49 5.52 18.46
CA MET A 176 -3.76 6.29 18.47
C MET A 176 -4.79 5.69 19.44
N ASP A 177 -4.55 4.47 19.92
CA ASP A 177 -5.41 3.73 20.86
C ASP A 177 -6.83 3.45 20.34
N VAL A 178 -7.00 3.39 19.01
CA VAL A 178 -8.31 3.18 18.33
C VAL A 178 -8.55 1.74 17.88
N VAL A 179 -7.57 0.83 18.05
CA VAL A 179 -7.63 -0.58 17.64
C VAL A 179 -7.01 -1.50 18.68
N ASP A 180 -7.34 -2.78 18.61
CA ASP A 180 -6.82 -3.80 19.53
C ASP A 180 -5.44 -4.25 19.07
N LYS A 181 -4.41 -3.86 19.84
CA LYS A 181 -3.00 -4.20 19.60
C LYS A 181 -2.72 -5.70 19.63
N ASP A 182 -3.57 -6.50 20.28
CA ASP A 182 -3.39 -7.95 20.37
C ASP A 182 -4.10 -8.67 19.20
N ARG A 183 -4.80 -7.94 18.32
CA ARG A 183 -5.55 -8.48 17.18
C ARG A 183 -5.19 -7.78 15.87
N VAL A 184 -3.91 -7.81 15.52
CA VAL A 184 -3.38 -7.29 14.25
C VAL A 184 -3.19 -8.41 13.25
N VAL A 185 -3.72 -8.25 12.04
CA VAL A 185 -3.50 -9.16 10.89
C VAL A 185 -2.94 -8.39 9.70
N VAL A 186 -2.19 -9.06 8.83
CA VAL A 186 -1.57 -8.45 7.65
C VAL A 186 -1.97 -9.18 6.37
N ILE A 187 -2.29 -8.41 5.33
CA ILE A 187 -2.81 -8.91 4.06
C ILE A 187 -2.10 -8.16 2.93
N GLY A 188 -1.53 -8.90 1.98
CA GLY A 188 -0.92 -8.30 0.81
C GLY A 188 -0.80 -9.25 -0.37
N GLY A 189 -0.71 -8.67 -1.56
CA GLY A 189 -0.54 -9.43 -2.80
C GLY A 189 0.63 -8.96 -3.64
N SER A 190 1.25 -9.86 -4.44
CA SER A 190 2.48 -9.57 -5.20
C SER A 190 3.58 -9.02 -4.28
N HIS A 191 4.10 -7.81 -4.51
CA HIS A 191 5.02 -7.13 -3.57
C HIS A 191 4.42 -6.94 -2.17
N GLY A 192 3.12 -6.69 -2.05
CA GLY A 192 2.46 -6.66 -0.75
C GLY A 192 2.49 -8.02 -0.05
N GLY A 193 2.50 -9.11 -0.81
CA GLY A 193 2.71 -10.47 -0.30
C GLY A 193 4.16 -10.72 0.12
N PHE A 194 5.13 -10.15 -0.61
CA PHE A 194 6.54 -10.10 -0.23
C PHE A 194 6.73 -9.37 1.11
N LEU A 195 6.09 -8.21 1.28
CA LEU A 195 6.08 -7.47 2.53
C LEU A 195 5.37 -8.22 3.65
N THR A 196 4.23 -8.82 3.36
CA THR A 196 3.51 -9.67 4.34
C THR A 196 4.41 -10.79 4.86
N ALA A 197 5.13 -11.48 3.97
CA ALA A 197 6.05 -12.56 4.32
C ALA A 197 7.27 -12.06 5.12
N HIS A 198 7.81 -10.89 4.77
CA HIS A 198 8.87 -10.25 5.56
C HIS A 198 8.38 -9.86 6.95
N LEU A 199 7.21 -9.24 7.06
CA LEU A 199 6.67 -8.75 8.33
C LEU A 199 6.47 -9.90 9.33
N ILE A 200 5.88 -11.01 8.91
CA ILE A 200 5.68 -12.17 9.80
C ILE A 200 6.96 -12.94 10.13
N GLY A 201 8.02 -12.78 9.33
CA GLY A 201 9.33 -13.40 9.59
C GLY A 201 10.27 -12.52 10.42
N GLN A 202 10.20 -11.20 10.23
CA GLN A 202 11.03 -10.22 10.94
C GLN A 202 10.40 -9.79 12.28
N PHE A 203 9.07 -9.85 12.41
CA PHE A 203 8.31 -9.52 13.62
C PHE A 203 7.39 -10.69 14.03
N PRO A 204 7.97 -11.84 14.43
CA PRO A 204 7.25 -13.12 14.54
C PRO A 204 6.07 -13.08 15.52
N ASP A 205 6.18 -12.35 16.63
CA ASP A 205 5.13 -12.28 17.66
C ASP A 205 4.07 -11.19 17.42
N PHE A 206 4.28 -10.32 16.43
CA PHE A 206 3.49 -9.11 16.24
C PHE A 206 2.14 -9.40 15.60
N TYR A 207 2.16 -9.98 14.38
CA TYR A 207 0.96 -10.28 13.61
C TYR A 207 0.35 -11.62 14.02
N LYS A 208 -0.97 -11.66 14.25
CA LYS A 208 -1.67 -12.88 14.71
C LYS A 208 -2.08 -13.81 13.57
N ALA A 209 -2.28 -13.25 12.39
CA ALA A 209 -2.49 -14.00 11.17
C ALA A 209 -2.04 -13.19 9.95
N ALA A 210 -1.72 -13.90 8.87
CA ALA A 210 -1.31 -13.30 7.61
C ALA A 210 -1.96 -13.95 6.39
N VAL A 211 -2.18 -13.15 5.35
CA VAL A 211 -2.65 -13.61 4.04
C VAL A 211 -1.70 -13.11 2.95
N CYS A 212 -0.97 -14.03 2.33
CA CYS A 212 -0.12 -13.75 1.18
C CYS A 212 -0.82 -14.18 -0.11
N ARG A 213 -1.10 -13.23 -1.02
CA ARG A 213 -1.74 -13.48 -2.32
C ARG A 213 -0.75 -13.37 -3.47
N ASN A 214 -0.54 -14.43 -4.24
CA ASN A 214 0.46 -14.47 -5.32
C ASN A 214 1.78 -13.78 -4.92
N PRO A 215 2.37 -14.11 -3.75
CA PRO A 215 3.49 -13.36 -3.19
C PRO A 215 4.78 -13.62 -3.96
N VAL A 216 5.64 -12.61 -4.01
CA VAL A 216 7.07 -12.84 -4.26
C VAL A 216 7.69 -13.30 -2.93
N ILE A 217 8.30 -14.49 -2.92
CA ILE A 217 8.88 -15.09 -1.70
C ILE A 217 10.39 -15.27 -1.79
N ASP A 218 10.89 -15.54 -2.99
CA ASP A 218 12.29 -15.78 -3.26
C ASP A 218 12.72 -15.10 -4.56
N LEU A 219 13.48 -14.02 -4.44
CA LEU A 219 14.03 -13.28 -5.57
C LEU A 219 15.06 -14.11 -6.34
N CYS A 220 15.73 -15.07 -5.69
CA CYS A 220 16.66 -15.98 -6.37
C CYS A 220 15.92 -16.84 -7.39
N SER A 221 14.83 -17.48 -6.98
CA SER A 221 13.97 -18.23 -7.89
C SER A 221 13.35 -17.30 -8.94
N MET A 222 12.82 -16.15 -8.53
CA MET A 222 12.11 -15.23 -9.44
C MET A 222 13.02 -14.75 -10.58
N PHE A 223 14.28 -14.41 -10.30
CA PHE A 223 15.24 -14.03 -11.35
C PHE A 223 15.33 -15.09 -12.46
N GLY A 224 15.40 -16.37 -12.12
CA GLY A 224 15.60 -17.45 -13.10
C GLY A 224 14.34 -17.88 -13.85
N THR A 225 13.15 -17.50 -13.38
CA THR A 225 11.87 -18.01 -13.89
C THR A 225 10.91 -16.92 -14.37
N SER A 226 11.26 -15.65 -14.19
CA SER A 226 10.41 -14.50 -14.51
C SER A 226 10.71 -13.93 -15.90
N ASP A 227 9.69 -13.34 -16.52
CA ASP A 227 9.79 -12.53 -17.73
C ASP A 227 10.20 -11.06 -17.45
N ILE A 228 10.30 -10.69 -16.17
CA ILE A 228 10.77 -9.37 -15.68
C ILE A 228 12.06 -9.46 -14.83
N PRO A 229 13.15 -10.08 -15.33
CA PRO A 229 14.38 -10.22 -14.56
C PRO A 229 15.07 -8.87 -14.26
N ASP A 230 14.82 -7.86 -15.09
CA ASP A 230 15.27 -6.48 -14.91
C ASP A 230 14.70 -5.82 -13.66
N TRP A 231 13.42 -6.07 -13.36
CA TRP A 231 12.77 -5.63 -12.13
C TRP A 231 13.39 -6.26 -10.89
N VAL A 232 13.61 -7.59 -10.92
CA VAL A 232 14.24 -8.32 -9.80
C VAL A 232 15.61 -7.73 -9.47
N PHE A 233 16.38 -7.36 -10.50
CA PHE A 233 17.68 -6.73 -10.35
C PHE A 233 17.57 -5.32 -9.79
N THR A 234 16.76 -4.48 -10.42
CA THR A 234 16.65 -3.05 -10.08
C THR A 234 16.16 -2.87 -8.64
N GLU A 235 15.09 -3.58 -8.26
CA GLU A 235 14.60 -3.59 -6.88
C GLU A 235 15.58 -4.27 -5.92
N GLY A 236 16.27 -5.31 -6.40
CA GLY A 236 17.36 -5.98 -5.70
C GLY A 236 18.63 -5.14 -5.53
N GLY A 237 18.70 -3.94 -6.12
CA GLY A 237 19.86 -3.04 -6.01
C GLY A 237 21.03 -3.47 -6.90
N LEU A 238 20.76 -4.25 -7.93
CA LEU A 238 21.71 -4.77 -8.90
C LEU A 238 21.48 -4.13 -10.27
N THR A 239 22.54 -3.98 -11.05
CA THR A 239 22.44 -3.50 -12.44
C THR A 239 22.09 -4.65 -13.38
N PHE A 240 21.00 -4.52 -14.12
CA PHE A 240 20.58 -5.52 -15.10
C PHE A 240 21.25 -5.30 -16.46
N THR A 241 21.62 -6.40 -17.13
CA THR A 241 21.97 -6.40 -18.56
C THR A 241 21.39 -7.66 -19.22
N HIS A 242 21.03 -7.59 -20.50
CA HIS A 242 20.52 -8.76 -21.24
C HIS A 242 21.57 -9.87 -21.39
N ALA A 243 22.85 -9.55 -21.25
CA ALA A 243 23.94 -10.51 -21.25
C ALA A 243 24.23 -11.09 -19.85
N GLN A 244 23.44 -10.71 -18.84
CA GLN A 244 23.69 -11.09 -17.46
C GLN A 244 23.55 -12.60 -17.28
N ILE A 245 24.60 -13.22 -16.77
CA ILE A 245 24.59 -14.63 -16.37
C ILE A 245 24.46 -14.68 -14.84
N ALA A 246 23.61 -15.60 -14.37
CA ALA A 246 23.46 -15.90 -12.96
C ALA A 246 24.81 -16.31 -12.35
N ASN A 247 25.16 -15.73 -11.20
CA ASN A 247 26.36 -16.10 -10.47
C ASN A 247 26.11 -16.08 -8.95
N PRO A 248 26.98 -16.71 -8.14
CA PRO A 248 26.77 -16.81 -6.70
C PRO A 248 26.60 -15.46 -5.98
N ALA A 249 27.31 -14.40 -6.40
CA ALA A 249 27.21 -13.09 -5.76
C ALA A 249 25.84 -12.44 -6.00
N ILE A 250 25.27 -12.60 -7.20
CA ILE A 250 23.91 -12.13 -7.52
C ILE A 250 22.90 -12.88 -6.65
N TYR A 251 23.00 -14.20 -6.57
CA TYR A 251 22.10 -14.99 -5.73
C TYR A 251 22.20 -14.61 -4.25
N GLU A 252 23.41 -14.34 -3.75
CA GLU A 252 23.59 -13.89 -2.37
C GLU A 252 22.86 -12.56 -2.10
N GLU A 253 22.97 -11.59 -3.00
CA GLU A 253 22.31 -10.29 -2.86
C GLU A 253 20.78 -10.38 -2.97
N LEU A 254 20.25 -11.20 -3.88
CA LEU A 254 18.82 -11.46 -4.01
C LEU A 254 18.28 -12.23 -2.79
N TRP A 255 19.04 -13.20 -2.29
CA TRP A 255 18.67 -13.97 -1.09
C TRP A 255 18.58 -13.07 0.15
N LYS A 256 19.53 -12.15 0.33
CA LYS A 256 19.52 -11.18 1.46
C LYS A 256 18.23 -10.37 1.53
N ARG A 257 17.60 -10.10 0.39
CA ARG A 257 16.35 -9.33 0.24
C ARG A 257 15.10 -10.18 0.20
N SER A 258 15.22 -11.51 0.14
CA SER A 258 14.09 -12.43 0.02
C SER A 258 13.49 -12.77 1.39
N PRO A 259 12.16 -12.75 1.57
CA PRO A 259 11.53 -13.09 2.84
C PRO A 259 11.70 -14.56 3.23
N ILE A 260 11.95 -15.47 2.26
CA ILE A 260 12.17 -16.90 2.54
C ILE A 260 13.28 -17.16 3.54
N ARG A 261 14.26 -16.26 3.69
CA ARG A 261 15.34 -16.37 4.67
C ARG A 261 14.86 -16.33 6.13
N TYR A 262 13.66 -15.83 6.37
CA TYR A 262 13.03 -15.72 7.68
C TYR A 262 11.94 -16.78 7.92
N VAL A 263 11.78 -17.75 7.02
CA VAL A 263 10.69 -18.75 7.09
C VAL A 263 10.69 -19.53 8.41
N ASN A 264 11.86 -19.76 9.00
CA ASN A 264 12.02 -20.45 10.28
C ASN A 264 11.58 -19.63 11.49
N GLN A 265 11.35 -18.33 11.32
CA GLN A 265 10.85 -17.44 12.38
C GLN A 265 9.33 -17.29 12.35
N VAL A 266 8.66 -17.71 11.27
CA VAL A 266 7.22 -17.50 11.13
C VAL A 266 6.45 -18.41 12.11
N ILE A 267 5.71 -17.80 13.03
CA ILE A 267 4.92 -18.51 14.06
C ILE A 267 3.40 -18.28 13.95
N CYS A 268 2.97 -17.22 13.28
CA CYS A 268 1.55 -16.93 13.11
C CYS A 268 0.88 -17.85 12.08
N VAL A 269 -0.45 -17.92 12.08
CA VAL A 269 -1.19 -18.64 11.03
C VAL A 269 -1.06 -17.89 9.70
N LEU A 270 -0.52 -18.57 8.69
CA LEU A 270 -0.37 -18.03 7.33
C LEU A 270 -1.35 -18.71 6.37
N ARG A 271 -2.14 -17.92 5.65
CA ARG A 271 -2.86 -18.35 4.46
C ARG A 271 -2.10 -17.93 3.21
N LEU A 272 -1.60 -18.91 2.47
CA LEU A 272 -1.03 -18.70 1.14
C LEU A 272 -2.13 -18.91 0.09
N ALA A 273 -2.37 -17.90 -0.74
CA ALA A 273 -3.32 -17.97 -1.85
C ALA A 273 -2.56 -17.74 -3.16
N VAL A 274 -2.30 -18.84 -3.88
CA VAL A 274 -1.68 -18.83 -5.21
C VAL A 274 -2.78 -19.21 -6.20
N THR A 275 -3.16 -18.29 -7.08
CA THR A 275 -4.16 -18.51 -8.14
C THR A 275 -3.59 -18.16 -9.48
#